data_AF-A0A957UAX7-F1
#
_entry.id   AF-A0A957UAX7-F1
#
_cell.length_a   1.000
_cell.length_b   1.000
_cell.length_c   1.000
_cell.angle_alpha   90.00
_cell.angle_beta   90.00
_cell.angle_gamma   90.00
#
_symmetry.space_group_name_H-M   'P 1'
#
loop_
_entity.id
_entity.type
_entity.pdbx_description
1 polymer ?
#
loop_
_entity_poly.entity_id
_entity_poly.type
_entity_poly.pdbx_seq_one_letter_code
_entity_poly.pdbx_strand_id
1 'polypeptide(L)'
;MAVTKHDFSAEDWQAVVALPVEVSMYISLASPAMGDMFKESMSLAKMVAAVANDPEATGLLAEIGAEYKDKETLKKAQPYLDKSSVEAANAKLLESVRAKVAILDATAGAEARPVKAWLYRV
;
A
#
# COMPACT_ATOMS: atom_id res chain seq x y z
N MET A 1 1.46 -3.23 23.90
CA MET A 1 1.20 -1.86 23.42
C MET A 1 0.87 -1.99 21.95
N ALA A 2 -0.21 -1.38 21.48
CA ALA A 2 -0.55 -1.40 20.05
C ALA A 2 0.40 -0.44 19.32
N VAL A 3 0.90 -0.85 18.16
CA VAL A 3 1.77 -0.03 17.32
C VAL A 3 0.90 0.93 16.52
N THR A 4 1.24 2.20 16.58
CA THR A 4 0.50 3.30 15.96
C THR A 4 1.38 4.02 14.96
N LYS A 5 0.81 4.91 14.14
CA LYS A 5 1.57 5.76 13.23
C LYS A 5 2.63 6.62 13.94
N HIS A 6 2.47 6.87 15.25
CA HIS A 6 3.45 7.61 16.05
C HIS A 6 4.73 6.82 16.33
N ASP A 7 4.70 5.49 16.17
CA ASP A 7 5.87 4.62 16.25
C ASP A 7 6.68 4.64 14.94
N PHE A 8 6.13 5.20 13.87
CA PHE A 8 6.80 5.39 12.58
C PHE A 8 7.32 6.81 12.44
N SER A 9 8.45 6.96 11.74
CA SER A 9 8.85 8.28 11.25
C SER A 9 7.86 8.77 10.18
N ALA A 10 7.79 10.07 9.92
CA ALA A 10 6.89 10.61 8.90
C ALA A 10 7.17 10.00 7.51
N GLU A 11 8.45 9.74 7.20
CA GLU A 11 8.88 9.12 5.95
C GLU A 11 8.46 7.65 5.88
N ASP A 12 8.70 6.89 6.96
CA ASP A 12 8.31 5.47 7.04
C ASP A 12 6.79 5.30 7.00
N TRP A 13 6.05 6.19 7.66
CA TRP A 13 4.59 6.17 7.66
C TRP A 13 4.05 6.42 6.26
N GLN A 14 4.55 7.44 5.55
CA GLN A 14 4.15 7.68 4.15
C GLN A 14 4.51 6.50 3.24
N ALA A 15 5.64 5.84 3.48
CA ALA A 15 6.02 4.63 2.79
C ALA A 15 5.05 3.46 3.05
N VAL A 16 4.65 3.24 4.32
CA VAL A 16 3.67 2.21 4.70
C VAL A 16 2.29 2.53 4.11
N VAL A 17 1.89 3.79 4.14
CA VAL A 17 0.64 4.23 3.52
C VAL A 17 0.72 4.06 2.02
N ALA A 18 1.86 4.23 1.34
CA ALA A 18 1.98 4.06 -0.11
C ALA A 18 2.03 2.60 -0.60
N LEU A 19 2.34 1.65 0.28
CA LEU A 19 2.48 0.21 -0.05
C LEU A 19 1.31 -0.37 -0.88
N PRO A 20 0.03 -0.18 -0.52
CA PRO A 20 -1.10 -0.73 -1.26
C PRO A 20 -1.13 -0.26 -2.72
N VAL A 21 -0.87 1.03 -2.94
CA VAL A 21 -0.82 1.62 -4.28
C VAL A 21 0.31 1.02 -5.11
N GLU A 22 1.50 0.85 -4.51
CA GLU A 22 2.63 0.23 -5.18
C GLU A 22 2.41 -1.26 -5.47
N VAL A 23 1.77 -2.00 -4.57
CA VAL A 23 1.42 -3.42 -4.78
C VAL A 23 0.41 -3.56 -5.92
N SER A 24 -0.66 -2.75 -5.94
CA SER A 24 -1.60 -2.78 -7.07
C SER A 24 -0.93 -2.38 -8.37
N MET A 25 -0.08 -1.36 -8.39
CA MET A 25 0.67 -1.01 -9.60
C MET A 25 1.62 -2.13 -10.06
N TYR A 26 2.26 -2.83 -9.12
CA TYR A 26 3.10 -3.99 -9.43
C TYR A 26 2.29 -5.08 -10.13
N ILE A 27 1.12 -5.42 -9.57
CA ILE A 27 0.20 -6.39 -10.14
C ILE A 27 -0.29 -5.93 -11.52
N SER A 28 -0.66 -4.66 -11.67
CA SER A 28 -1.08 -4.06 -12.95
C SER A 28 -0.02 -4.12 -14.03
N LEU A 29 1.23 -3.81 -13.68
CA LEU A 29 2.35 -3.83 -14.63
C LEU A 29 2.80 -5.25 -14.97
N ALA A 30 2.62 -6.19 -14.06
CA ALA A 30 2.87 -7.62 -14.29
C ALA A 30 1.73 -8.30 -15.08
N SER A 31 0.55 -7.69 -15.13
CA SER A 31 -0.62 -8.28 -15.79
C SER A 31 -0.59 -8.03 -17.30
N PRO A 32 -0.82 -9.06 -18.14
CA PRO A 32 -0.93 -8.90 -19.60
C PRO A 32 -2.17 -8.11 -20.02
N ALA A 33 -3.09 -7.80 -19.09
CA ALA A 33 -4.35 -7.09 -19.32
C ALA A 33 -4.24 -5.57 -19.04
N MET A 34 -3.22 -4.91 -19.57
CA MET A 34 -2.96 -3.46 -19.43
C MET A 34 -4.18 -2.53 -19.69
N GLY A 35 -5.20 -3.00 -20.42
CA GLY A 35 -6.47 -2.28 -20.65
C GLY A 35 -7.37 -2.14 -19.40
N ASP A 36 -7.16 -2.93 -18.35
CA ASP A 36 -7.96 -2.91 -17.12
C ASP A 36 -7.36 -2.04 -15.99
N MET A 37 -6.30 -1.25 -16.27
CA MET A 37 -5.64 -0.37 -15.28
C MET A 37 -6.62 0.54 -14.51
N PHE A 38 -7.69 1.00 -15.17
CA PHE A 38 -8.75 1.79 -14.52
C PHE A 38 -9.57 0.98 -13.52
N LYS A 39 -9.81 -0.30 -13.82
CA LYS A 39 -10.56 -1.24 -12.96
C LYS A 39 -9.71 -1.68 -11.78
N GLU A 40 -8.40 -1.81 -11.96
CA GLU A 40 -7.46 -2.05 -10.87
C GLU A 40 -7.32 -0.83 -9.96
N SER A 41 -7.28 0.38 -10.51
CA SER A 41 -7.32 1.62 -9.71
C SER A 41 -8.61 1.73 -8.87
N MET A 42 -9.76 1.32 -9.42
CA MET A 42 -11.00 1.22 -8.65
C MET A 42 -10.98 0.08 -7.62
N SER A 43 -10.33 -1.03 -7.91
CA SER A 43 -10.24 -2.18 -6.99
C SER A 43 -9.38 -1.83 -5.78
N LEU A 44 -8.23 -1.19 -6.00
CA LEU A 44 -7.44 -0.56 -4.94
C LEU A 44 -8.29 0.40 -4.12
N ALA A 45 -8.95 1.37 -4.76
CA ALA A 45 -9.77 2.36 -4.05
C ALA A 45 -10.90 1.69 -3.23
N LYS A 46 -11.50 0.60 -3.74
CA LYS A 46 -12.51 -0.19 -3.03
C LYS A 46 -11.93 -0.98 -1.87
N MET A 47 -10.76 -1.61 -2.02
CA MET A 47 -10.12 -2.40 -0.97
C MET A 47 -9.60 -1.52 0.17
N VAL A 48 -9.06 -0.37 -0.19
CA VAL A 48 -8.66 0.69 0.73
C VAL A 48 -9.87 1.28 1.44
N ALA A 49 -10.94 1.61 0.71
CA ALA A 49 -12.19 2.06 1.33
C ALA A 49 -12.84 0.97 2.19
N ALA A 50 -12.70 -0.30 1.81
CA ALA A 50 -13.20 -1.42 2.61
C ALA A 50 -12.49 -1.44 3.97
N VAL A 51 -11.16 -1.39 4.01
CA VAL A 51 -10.40 -1.28 5.27
C VAL A 51 -10.74 -0.03 6.06
N ALA A 52 -10.92 1.12 5.40
CA ALA A 52 -11.31 2.36 6.05
C ALA A 52 -12.71 2.31 6.70
N ASN A 53 -13.55 1.36 6.28
CA ASN A 53 -14.90 1.11 6.79
C ASN A 53 -15.03 -0.25 7.50
N ASP A 54 -13.94 -1.00 7.64
CA ASP A 54 -13.94 -2.32 8.24
C ASP A 54 -13.90 -2.18 9.76
N PRO A 55 -14.94 -2.61 10.50
CA PRO A 55 -14.96 -2.55 11.95
C PRO A 55 -13.97 -3.54 12.59
N GLU A 56 -13.48 -4.53 11.85
CA GLU A 56 -12.43 -5.46 12.26
C GLU A 56 -11.03 -4.91 11.97
N ALA A 57 -10.89 -3.83 11.19
CA ALA A 57 -9.64 -3.12 11.06
C ALA A 57 -9.33 -2.38 12.37
N THR A 58 -8.43 -2.95 13.16
CA THR A 58 -7.96 -2.39 14.43
C THR A 58 -6.46 -2.10 14.39
N GLY A 59 -6.00 -1.16 15.22
CA GLY A 59 -4.58 -0.81 15.31
C GLY A 59 -4.07 -0.17 14.03
N LEU A 60 -2.90 -0.60 13.57
CA LEU A 60 -2.20 -0.01 12.43
C LEU A 60 -3.00 -0.02 11.13
N LEU A 61 -3.78 -1.09 10.88
CA LEU A 61 -4.61 -1.22 9.68
C LEU A 61 -5.71 -0.14 9.64
N ALA A 62 -6.28 0.19 10.79
CA ALA A 62 -7.28 1.25 10.92
C ALA A 62 -6.69 2.63 10.63
N GLU A 63 -5.47 2.88 11.11
CA GLU A 63 -4.76 4.14 10.86
C GLU A 63 -4.38 4.29 9.39
N ILE A 64 -3.91 3.23 8.73
CA ILE A 64 -3.66 3.23 7.28
C ILE A 64 -4.98 3.53 6.55
N GLY A 65 -6.07 2.82 6.87
CA GLY A 65 -7.38 3.06 6.27
C GLY A 65 -7.90 4.49 6.47
N ALA A 66 -7.62 5.10 7.62
CA ALA A 66 -7.99 6.49 7.91
C ALA A 66 -7.25 7.49 7.03
N GLU A 67 -5.95 7.29 6.77
CA GLU A 67 -5.16 8.16 5.87
C GLU A 67 -5.74 8.17 4.45
N TYR A 68 -6.32 7.05 4.03
CA TYR A 68 -6.93 6.91 2.71
C TYR A 68 -8.35 7.42 2.58
N LYS A 69 -9.02 7.79 3.69
CA LYS A 69 -10.22 8.63 3.61
C LYS A 69 -9.89 9.99 3.00
N ASP A 70 -8.64 10.42 3.13
CA ASP A 70 -8.13 11.59 2.45
C ASP A 70 -7.75 11.26 1.00
N LYS A 71 -8.43 11.92 0.05
CA LYS A 71 -8.20 11.71 -1.38
C LYS A 71 -6.84 12.22 -1.85
N GLU A 72 -6.19 13.10 -1.09
CA GLU A 72 -4.84 13.57 -1.42
C GLU A 72 -3.79 12.50 -1.09
N THR A 73 -4.03 11.67 -0.08
CA THR A 73 -3.17 10.53 0.25
C THR A 73 -3.03 9.57 -0.94
N LEU A 74 -4.13 9.20 -1.61
CA LEU A 74 -4.07 8.37 -2.82
C LEU A 74 -3.23 9.00 -3.93
N LYS A 75 -3.29 10.33 -4.08
CA LYS A 75 -2.50 11.05 -5.08
C LYS A 75 -1.02 11.11 -4.72
N LYS A 76 -0.70 11.34 -3.44
CA LYS A 76 0.68 11.40 -2.94
C LYS A 76 1.34 10.02 -2.92
N ALA A 77 0.56 8.98 -2.67
CA ALA A 77 0.99 7.59 -2.63
C ALA A 77 1.23 6.98 -4.02
N GLN A 78 0.84 7.65 -5.11
CA GLN A 78 1.16 7.17 -6.46
C GLN A 78 2.68 7.22 -6.70
N PRO A 79 3.34 6.06 -6.88
CA PRO A 79 4.75 6.04 -7.23
C PRO A 79 4.94 6.59 -8.65
N TYR A 80 6.03 7.34 -8.86
CA TYR A 80 6.41 7.77 -10.20
C TYR A 80 6.89 6.57 -11.00
N LEU A 81 6.10 6.14 -11.98
CA LEU A 81 6.46 5.08 -12.91
C LEU A 81 7.07 5.68 -14.18
N ASP A 82 8.33 5.33 -14.43
CA ASP A 82 8.96 5.63 -15.71
C ASP A 82 8.40 4.68 -16.77
N LYS A 83 7.49 5.20 -17.60
CA LYS A 83 6.77 4.42 -18.62
C LYS A 83 7.68 3.93 -19.75
N SER A 84 8.93 4.38 -19.80
CA SER A 84 9.89 4.02 -20.85
C SER A 84 10.43 2.59 -20.70
N SER A 85 10.47 2.06 -19.47
CA SER A 85 10.93 0.70 -19.17
C SER A 85 10.08 0.07 -18.08
N VAL A 86 8.95 -0.52 -18.48
CA VAL A 86 8.00 -1.19 -17.57
C VAL A 86 8.70 -2.29 -16.76
N GLU A 87 9.56 -3.11 -17.37
CA GLU A 87 10.29 -4.18 -16.66
C GLU A 87 11.21 -3.64 -15.56
N ALA A 88 11.96 -2.58 -15.84
CA ALA A 88 12.85 -1.94 -14.85
C ALA A 88 12.06 -1.21 -13.76
N ALA A 89 10.94 -0.58 -14.12
CA ALA A 89 10.03 0.04 -13.18
C ALA A 89 9.40 -1.02 -12.26
N ASN A 90 9.01 -2.18 -12.81
CA ASN A 90 8.41 -3.28 -12.06
C ASN A 90 9.39 -3.90 -11.06
N ALA A 91 10.65 -4.12 -11.48
CA ALA A 91 11.72 -4.60 -10.58
C ALA A 91 11.97 -3.62 -9.43
N LYS A 92 12.09 -2.30 -9.72
CA LYS A 92 12.24 -1.27 -8.69
C LYS A 92 11.05 -1.18 -7.76
N LEU A 93 9.84 -1.29 -8.29
CA LEU A 93 8.60 -1.24 -7.52
C LEU A 93 8.54 -2.43 -6.54
N LEU A 94 8.91 -3.62 -6.99
CA LEU A 94 9.01 -4.81 -6.14
C LEU A 94 10.05 -4.64 -5.02
N GLU A 95 11.23 -4.10 -5.34
CA GLU A 95 12.26 -3.80 -4.33
C GLU A 95 11.76 -2.77 -3.31
N SER A 96 11.09 -1.70 -3.79
CA SER A 96 10.46 -0.67 -2.95
C SER A 96 9.43 -1.29 -1.99
N VAL A 97 8.51 -2.10 -2.51
CA VAL A 97 7.50 -2.80 -1.71
C VAL A 97 8.17 -3.69 -0.67
N ARG A 98 9.21 -4.46 -1.03
CA ARG A 98 9.93 -5.31 -0.07
C ARG A 98 10.61 -4.50 1.04
N ALA A 99 11.28 -3.41 0.70
CA ALA A 99 11.93 -2.53 1.67
C ALA A 99 10.90 -1.94 2.66
N LYS A 100 9.76 -1.48 2.15
CA LYS A 100 8.68 -0.91 2.96
C LYS A 100 7.98 -1.93 3.85
N VAL A 101 7.79 -3.15 3.35
CA VAL A 101 7.30 -4.28 4.17
C VAL A 101 8.31 -4.64 5.26
N ALA A 102 9.61 -4.55 5.00
CA ALA A 102 10.63 -4.77 6.03
C ALA A 102 10.60 -3.69 7.13
N ILE A 103 10.37 -2.43 6.77
CA ILE A 103 10.15 -1.33 7.75
C ILE A 103 8.91 -1.63 8.60
N LEU A 104 7.81 -2.00 7.94
CA LEU A 104 6.58 -2.40 8.62
C LEU A 104 6.83 -3.57 9.59
N ASP A 105 7.59 -4.58 9.19
CA ASP A 105 7.90 -5.74 10.04
C ASP A 105 8.83 -5.38 11.20
N ALA A 106 9.83 -4.53 10.97
CA ALA A 106 10.77 -4.07 11.98
C ALA A 106 10.09 -3.20 13.06
N THR A 107 9.16 -2.33 12.66
CA THR A 107 8.47 -1.40 13.57
C THR A 107 7.23 -2.04 14.20
N ALA A 108 6.37 -2.68 13.41
CA ALA A 108 5.10 -3.22 13.89
C ALA A 108 5.17 -4.68 14.35
N GLY A 109 6.18 -5.45 13.93
CA GLY A 109 6.39 -6.83 14.34
C GLY A 109 5.12 -7.70 14.19
N ALA A 110 4.54 -8.12 15.32
CA ALA A 110 3.32 -8.92 15.32
C ALA A 110 2.11 -8.21 14.71
N GLU A 111 2.03 -6.88 14.83
CA GLU A 111 0.94 -6.04 14.28
C GLU A 111 1.09 -5.81 12.78
N ALA A 112 2.25 -6.12 12.19
CA ALA A 112 2.43 -6.13 10.74
C ALA A 112 1.63 -7.27 10.06
N ARG A 113 1.25 -8.33 10.80
CA ARG A 113 0.53 -9.48 10.25
C ARG A 113 -0.81 -9.12 9.58
N PRO A 114 -1.74 -8.42 10.25
CA PRO A 114 -3.01 -8.03 9.63
C PRO A 114 -2.80 -7.11 8.41
N VAL A 115 -1.84 -6.18 8.48
CA VAL A 115 -1.53 -5.28 7.35
C VAL A 115 -0.98 -6.05 6.15
N LYS A 116 -0.04 -6.98 6.37
CA LYS A 116 0.46 -7.86 5.31
C LYS A 116 -0.64 -8.75 4.73
N ALA A 117 -1.46 -9.37 5.58
CA ALA A 117 -2.57 -10.20 5.15
C ALA A 117 -3.58 -9.43 4.27
N TRP A 118 -3.81 -8.15 4.61
CA TRP A 118 -4.59 -7.26 3.77
C TRP A 118 -3.88 -6.92 2.45
N LEU A 119 -2.58 -6.59 2.45
CA LEU A 119 -1.80 -6.31 1.24
C LEU A 119 -1.79 -7.49 0.25
N TYR A 120 -1.84 -8.74 0.72
CA TYR A 120 -1.96 -9.92 -0.16
C TYR A 120 -3.35 -10.08 -0.81
N ARG A 121 -4.36 -9.34 -0.32
CA ARG A 121 -5.72 -9.32 -0.87
C ARG A 121 -5.97 -8.11 -1.77
N VAL A 122 -5.00 -7.19 -1.85
CA VAL A 122 -5.02 -6.00 -2.71
C VAL A 122 -4.74 -6.38 -4.17
#